data_AF-A0A4S0UMB6-F1
#
_entry.id   AF-A0A4S0UMB6-F1
#
_cell.length_a   1.000
_cell.length_b   1.000
_cell.length_c   1.000
_cell.angle_alpha   90.00
_cell.angle_beta   90.00
_cell.angle_gamma   90.00
#
_symmetry.space_group_name_H-M   'P 1'
#
loop_
_entity.id
_entity.type
_entity.pdbx_description
1 polymer ?
#
loop_
_entity_poly.entity_id
_entity_poly.type
_entity_poly.pdbx_seq_one_letter_code
_entity_poly.pdbx_strand_id
1 'polypeptide(L)'
;HIDLAVLSLDGRMHACYEAGFHTSWSDLAQHPVEGSPIRRVLRGETPYLLSDNALVDDRFHFEGAFDGPIFSAMLRTRIIVPLRARGSVIGALNISRHEAG
;
A
#
# COMPACT_ATOMS: atom_id res chain seq x y z
N HIS A 1 10.98 -3.02 5.03
CA HIS A 1 9.61 -3.36 5.47
C HIS A 1 8.87 -3.99 4.29
N ILE A 2 8.13 -5.08 4.52
CA ILE A 2 7.33 -5.75 3.49
C ILE A 2 5.90 -5.86 4.03
N ASP A 3 4.93 -5.49 3.20
CA ASP A 3 3.52 -5.63 3.52
C ASP A 3 2.69 -6.09 2.31
N LEU A 4 1.60 -6.78 2.59
CA LEU A 4 0.67 -7.37 1.64
C LEU A 4 -0.72 -6.80 1.91
N ALA A 5 -1.26 -6.05 0.96
CA ALA A 5 -2.66 -5.65 0.96
C ALA A 5 -3.49 -6.69 0.20
N VAL A 6 -4.48 -7.32 0.83
CA VAL A 6 -5.35 -8.33 0.20
C VAL A 6 -6.77 -7.80 0.13
N LEU A 7 -7.35 -7.77 -1.07
CA LEU A 7 -8.70 -7.26 -1.31
C LEU A 7 -9.78 -8.18 -0.73
N SER A 8 -10.87 -7.58 -0.25
CA SER A 8 -12.14 -8.28 -0.04
C SER A 8 -12.71 -8.76 -1.38
N LEU A 9 -13.65 -9.72 -1.33
CA LEU A 9 -14.28 -10.27 -2.52
C LEU A 9 -15.02 -9.22 -3.38
N ASP A 10 -15.52 -8.16 -2.75
CA ASP A 10 -16.18 -7.04 -3.44
C ASP A 10 -15.21 -5.92 -3.90
N GLY A 11 -13.91 -6.06 -3.57
CA GLY A 11 -12.86 -5.11 -3.92
C GLY A 11 -12.93 -3.76 -3.23
N ARG A 12 -13.84 -3.56 -2.27
CA ARG A 12 -14.04 -2.27 -1.58
C ARG A 12 -13.15 -2.10 -0.36
N MET A 13 -12.75 -3.20 0.25
CA MET A 13 -11.92 -3.24 1.43
C MET A 13 -10.61 -3.98 1.15
N HIS A 14 -9.60 -3.77 1.98
CA HIS A 14 -8.44 -4.65 2.05
C HIS A 14 -8.00 -4.92 3.48
N ALA A 15 -7.30 -6.02 3.69
CA ALA A 15 -6.54 -6.31 4.91
C ALA A 15 -5.04 -6.18 4.64
N CYS A 16 -4.26 -5.74 5.63
CA CYS A 16 -2.81 -5.61 5.52
C CYS A 16 -2.10 -6.69 6.35
N TYR A 17 -1.16 -7.40 5.75
CA TYR A 17 -0.29 -8.38 6.41
C TYR A 17 1.16 -7.95 6.28
N GLU A 18 1.87 -7.87 7.39
CA GLU A 18 3.22 -7.29 7.44
C GLU A 18 4.25 -8.34 7.85
N ALA A 19 5.44 -8.24 7.27
CA ALA A 19 6.59 -9.07 7.62
C ALA A 19 7.77 -8.20 8.08
N GLY A 20 8.33 -8.54 9.24
CA GLY A 20 9.53 -7.94 9.82
C GLY A 20 9.25 -6.81 10.81
N PHE A 21 8.58 -5.74 10.37
CA PHE A 21 8.23 -4.58 11.22
C PHE A 21 6.74 -4.29 11.08
N HIS A 22 6.06 -4.06 12.21
CA HIS A 22 4.63 -3.78 12.26
C HIS A 22 4.35 -2.28 12.19
N THR A 23 3.40 -1.88 11.36
CA THR A 23 2.83 -0.54 11.32
C THR A 23 1.35 -0.61 11.68
N SER A 24 0.71 0.53 11.92
CA SER A 24 -0.73 0.54 12.22
C SER A 24 -1.62 0.17 11.04
N TRP A 25 -1.07 -0.13 9.85
CA TRP A 25 -1.85 -0.74 8.78
C TRP A 25 -2.41 -2.11 9.15
N SER A 26 -1.68 -2.90 9.95
CA SER A 26 -2.13 -4.24 10.37
C SER A 26 -3.06 -4.23 11.60
N ASP A 27 -3.11 -3.13 12.34
CA ASP A 27 -4.00 -2.96 13.50
C ASP A 27 -5.50 -2.88 13.13
N LEU A 28 -5.79 -2.63 11.85
CA LEU A 28 -7.13 -2.46 11.33
C LEU A 28 -7.52 -3.68 10.48
N ALA A 29 -8.54 -4.40 10.93
CA ALA A 29 -8.98 -5.65 10.30
C ALA A 29 -9.31 -5.49 8.80
N GLN A 30 -9.89 -4.35 8.41
CA GLN A 30 -10.19 -3.99 7.02
C GLN A 30 -10.21 -2.46 6.83
N HIS A 31 -9.57 -1.97 5.76
CA HIS A 31 -9.59 -0.56 5.35
C HIS A 31 -10.30 -0.37 4.02
N PRO A 32 -11.01 0.75 3.80
CA PRO A 32 -11.53 1.10 2.49
C PRO A 32 -10.40 1.30 1.48
N VAL A 33 -10.53 0.71 0.28
CA VAL A 33 -9.56 0.89 -0.81
C VAL A 33 -9.42 2.37 -1.20
N GLU A 34 -10.49 3.16 -1.10
CA GLU A 34 -10.48 4.59 -1.41
C GLU A 34 -9.42 5.39 -0.64
N GLY A 35 -9.24 5.10 0.66
CA GLY A 35 -8.26 5.78 1.50
C GLY A 35 -6.84 5.23 1.36
N SER A 36 -6.64 4.19 0.55
CA SER A 36 -5.34 3.53 0.45
C SER A 36 -4.32 4.38 -0.31
N PRO A 37 -3.11 4.59 0.25
CA PRO A 37 -2.00 5.19 -0.48
C PRO A 37 -1.66 4.46 -1.78
N ILE A 38 -2.00 3.18 -1.88
CA ILE A 38 -1.74 2.32 -3.05
C ILE A 38 -3.00 2.00 -3.87
N ARG A 39 -4.11 2.72 -3.66
CA ARG A 39 -5.43 2.43 -4.27
C ARG A 39 -5.41 2.24 -5.78
N ARG A 40 -4.56 3.01 -6.48
CA ARG A 40 -4.44 2.94 -7.94
C ARG A 40 -3.94 1.58 -8.41
N VAL A 41 -3.04 0.94 -7.65
CA VAL A 41 -2.57 -0.43 -7.95
C VAL A 41 -3.65 -1.44 -7.62
N LEU A 42 -4.33 -1.29 -6.48
CA LEU A 42 -5.41 -2.18 -6.05
C LEU A 42 -6.61 -2.18 -7.03
N ARG A 43 -6.92 -1.03 -7.64
CA ARG A 43 -7.95 -0.89 -8.68
C ARG A 43 -7.47 -1.27 -10.08
N GLY A 44 -6.18 -1.57 -10.24
CA GLY A 44 -5.59 -1.88 -11.55
C GLY A 44 -5.45 -0.67 -12.49
N GLU A 45 -5.55 0.55 -11.99
CA GLU A 45 -5.39 1.80 -12.76
C GLU A 45 -3.92 2.04 -13.17
N THR A 46 -2.97 1.45 -12.45
CA THR A 46 -1.54 1.48 -12.78
C THR A 46 -0.94 0.08 -12.60
N PRO A 47 -0.01 -0.36 -13.48
CA PRO A 47 0.58 -1.69 -13.41
C PRO A 47 1.50 -1.87 -12.19
N TYR A 48 2.02 -0.77 -11.64
CA TYR A 48 2.85 -0.72 -10.45
C TYR A 48 2.92 0.74 -9.94
N LEU A 49 3.52 0.93 -8.78
CA LEU A 49 3.90 2.24 -8.25
C LEU A 49 5.32 2.16 -7.67
N LEU A 50 6.20 3.04 -8.14
CA LEU A 50 7.57 3.19 -7.67
C LEU A 50 7.74 4.60 -7.11
N SER A 51 8.41 4.71 -5.97
CA SER A 51 8.68 5.99 -5.33
C SER A 51 10.08 5.99 -4.72
N ASP A 52 10.85 7.03 -5.02
CA ASP A 52 12.18 7.24 -4.44
C ASP A 52 12.07 7.75 -3.00
N ASN A 53 11.00 8.50 -2.68
CA ASN A 53 10.74 8.99 -1.33
C ASN A 53 9.25 9.25 -1.10
N ALA A 54 8.57 8.27 -0.51
CA ALA A 54 7.14 8.30 -0.28
C ALA A 54 6.69 9.24 0.85
N LEU A 55 7.62 9.91 1.53
CA LEU A 55 7.30 10.96 2.50
C LEU A 55 6.95 12.30 1.85
N VAL A 56 7.26 12.46 0.55
CA VAL A 56 7.07 13.70 -0.22
C VAL A 56 6.42 13.43 -1.58
N ASP A 57 5.93 12.21 -1.80
CA ASP A 57 5.30 11.82 -3.05
C ASP A 57 3.78 11.95 -2.92
N ASP A 58 3.24 13.00 -3.52
CA ASP A 58 1.83 13.37 -3.47
C ASP A 58 0.87 12.25 -3.88
N ARG A 59 1.35 11.20 -4.59
CA ARG A 59 0.52 10.03 -4.93
C ARG A 59 0.05 9.28 -3.69
N PHE A 60 0.80 9.34 -2.60
CA PHE A 60 0.45 8.72 -1.31
C PHE A 60 -0.33 9.67 -0.38
N HIS A 61 -0.22 10.99 -0.60
CA HIS A 61 -0.72 12.02 0.32
C HIS A 61 -1.91 12.76 -0.29
N PHE A 62 -3.11 12.33 0.07
CA PHE A 62 -4.36 12.92 -0.41
C PHE A 62 -5.40 12.97 0.71
N GLU A 63 -6.45 13.76 0.51
CA GLU A 63 -7.52 13.88 1.51
C GLU A 63 -8.17 12.52 1.80
N GLY A 64 -8.20 12.13 3.08
CA GLY A 64 -8.72 10.82 3.52
C GLY A 64 -7.73 9.66 3.40
N ALA A 65 -6.48 9.91 3.00
CA ALA A 65 -5.44 8.89 3.00
C ALA A 65 -5.10 8.42 4.42
N PHE A 66 -4.95 7.11 4.63
CA PHE A 66 -4.35 6.56 5.85
C PHE A 66 -2.84 6.35 5.67
N ASP A 67 -2.14 7.43 5.34
CA ASP A 67 -0.70 7.49 5.06
C ASP A 67 0.20 7.73 6.28
N GLY A 68 -0.40 7.95 7.46
CA GLY A 68 0.30 8.09 8.74
C GLY A 68 1.43 7.05 8.96
N PRO A 69 1.24 5.76 8.64
CA PRO A 69 2.27 4.74 8.74
C PRO A 69 3.52 4.99 7.87
N ILE A 70 3.37 5.66 6.73
CA ILE A 70 4.51 6.02 5.88
C ILE A 70 5.45 6.95 6.65
N PHE A 71 4.88 7.93 7.37
CA PHE A 71 5.64 8.87 8.18
C PHE A 71 6.20 8.22 9.45
N SER A 72 5.37 7.51 10.23
CA SER A 72 5.79 6.96 11.51
C SER A 72 6.87 5.87 11.37
N ALA A 73 6.82 5.09 10.29
CA ALA A 73 7.80 4.04 9.99
C ALA A 73 8.89 4.48 9.00
N MET A 74 8.92 5.77 8.60
CA MET A 74 9.94 6.33 7.72
C MET A 74 10.12 5.56 6.40
N LEU A 75 9.00 5.16 5.79
CA LEU A 75 9.00 4.33 4.58
C LEU A 75 9.25 5.21 3.35
N ARG A 76 10.51 5.33 2.90
CA ARG A 76 10.92 6.26 1.82
C ARG A 76 10.85 5.60 0.45
N THR A 77 11.85 4.80 0.09
CA THR A 77 11.80 4.07 -1.18
C THR A 77 10.74 3.00 -1.11
N ARG A 78 9.88 2.92 -2.13
CA ARG A 78 8.78 1.95 -2.17
C ARG A 78 8.61 1.35 -3.56
N ILE A 79 8.46 0.04 -3.58
CA ILE A 79 8.02 -0.75 -4.73
C ILE A 79 6.65 -1.33 -4.39
N ILE A 80 5.66 -1.06 -5.22
CA ILE A 80 4.30 -1.56 -5.08
C ILE A 80 3.89 -2.24 -6.38
N VAL A 81 3.52 -3.52 -6.30
CA VAL A 81 3.11 -4.32 -7.45
C VAL A 81 1.80 -5.05 -7.16
N PRO A 82 0.90 -5.22 -8.15
CA PRO A 82 -0.35 -5.92 -7.93
C PRO A 82 -0.11 -7.43 -7.78
N LEU A 83 -0.81 -8.04 -6.83
CA LEU A 83 -1.00 -9.49 -6.81
C LEU A 83 -2.16 -9.84 -7.72
N ARG A 84 -1.97 -10.84 -8.60
CA ARG A 84 -2.99 -11.26 -9.56
C ARG A 84 -3.33 -12.74 -9.43
N ALA A 85 -4.62 -13.05 -9.49
CA ALA A 85 -5.13 -14.39 -9.66
C ALA A 85 -6.11 -14.41 -10.83
N ARG A 86 -5.90 -15.33 -11.78
CA ARG A 86 -6.73 -15.46 -13.00
C ARG A 86 -6.91 -14.14 -13.76
N GLY A 87 -5.87 -13.31 -13.80
CA GLY A 87 -5.85 -12.02 -14.49
C GLY A 87 -6.37 -10.82 -13.66
N SER A 88 -7.17 -11.07 -12.63
CA SER A 88 -7.72 -10.04 -11.74
C SER A 88 -6.74 -9.65 -10.65
N VAL A 89 -6.73 -8.37 -10.27
CA VAL A 89 -6.01 -7.89 -9.08
C VAL A 89 -6.73 -8.40 -7.83
N ILE A 90 -5.99 -9.05 -6.94
CA ILE A 90 -6.49 -9.57 -5.65
C ILE A 90 -5.85 -8.84 -4.46
N GLY A 91 -4.94 -7.91 -4.72
CA GLY A 91 -4.14 -7.26 -3.69
C GLY A 91 -2.89 -6.60 -4.26
N ALA A 92 -1.98 -6.24 -3.39
CA ALA A 92 -0.67 -5.70 -3.74
C ALA A 92 0.42 -6.20 -2.79
N LEU A 93 1.62 -6.36 -3.33
CA LEU A 93 2.86 -6.53 -2.58
C LEU A 93 3.60 -5.20 -2.53
N ASN A 94 3.95 -4.80 -1.33
CA ASN A 94 4.64 -3.55 -1.02
C ASN A 94 5.97 -3.87 -0.36
N ILE A 95 7.04 -3.26 -0.86
CA ILE A 95 8.38 -3.38 -0.32
C ILE A 95 8.93 -1.98 -0.14
N SER A 96 9.38 -1.66 1.08
CA SER A 96 9.87 -0.33 1.43
C SER A 96 11.23 -0.38 2.11
N ARG A 97 12.06 0.65 1.91
CA ARG A 97 13.26 0.93 2.73
C ARG A 97 13.20 2.31 3.36
N HIS A 98 14.11 2.56 4.32
CA HIS A 98 14.17 3.83 5.05
C HIS A 98 15.03 4.88 4.35
N GLU A 99 15.87 4.46 3.41
CA GLU A 99 16.66 5.33 2.54
C GLU A 99 15.82 5.78 1.34
N ALA A 100 16.09 7.01 0.89
CA ALA A 100 15.63 7.49 -0.41
C ALA A 100 16.62 7.05 -1.51
N GLY A 101 16.15 6.81 -2.74
CA GLY A 101 17.01 6.56 -3.91
C GLY A 101 16.57 5.48 -4.87
#